data_AF-A0A653VGS5-F1
#
_entry.id   AF-A0A653VGS5-F1
#
_cell.length_a   1.000
_cell.length_b   1.000
_cell.length_c   1.000
_cell.angle_alpha   90.00
_cell.angle_beta   90.00
_cell.angle_gamma   90.00
#
_symmetry.space_group_name_H-M   'P 1'
#
loop_
_entity.id
_entity.type
_entity.pdbx_description
1 polymer ?
#
loop_
_entity_poly.entity_id
_entity_poly.type
_entity_poly.pdbx_seq_one_letter_code
_entity_poly.pdbx_strand_id
1 'polypeptide(L)'
;MKSLLRSAVVLALLGAGAAQAATVTVTSVSNAPTLNSWYLTNYRDVSTGYTSTTFAGITSANPRSGNGSVEMSSTDASGKADYAYTWGFVNNRTLGNVNSIGFDWFRAPGTSAEHLAPAMRLLYDADGNAATTEDRGYLIWEQVYNGTTLQNQWVSSSLENQYFWQRQFSPGYTVEDYDMTLANWASGMAPNAQNVASYDQLSASTAILGIEFGIGSGWAGTFRGFIDNARIGFAGEEATTFNFETAASQVPEPASLALLGLGALGFAARRRKQK
;
A
#
# COMPACT_ATOMS: atom_id res chain seq x y z
N MET A 1 10.27 -51.15 -50.14
CA MET A 1 9.32 -51.45 -49.04
C MET A 1 10.08 -51.94 -47.83
N LYS A 2 10.26 -51.08 -46.81
CA LYS A 2 10.41 -51.38 -45.37
C LYS A 2 10.75 -50.07 -44.67
N SER A 3 9.68 -49.40 -44.24
CA SER A 3 9.66 -48.35 -43.23
C SER A 3 10.14 -48.88 -41.88
N LEU A 4 10.82 -48.06 -41.08
CA LEU A 4 10.80 -48.08 -39.60
C LEU A 4 11.45 -46.76 -39.14
N LEU A 5 10.63 -45.73 -38.94
CA LEU A 5 10.09 -45.27 -37.66
C LEU A 5 11.12 -44.50 -36.81
N ARG A 6 11.03 -43.18 -36.96
CA ARG A 6 11.63 -42.15 -36.11
C ARG A 6 10.85 -42.10 -34.79
N SER A 7 11.52 -42.21 -33.65
CA SER A 7 10.98 -41.83 -32.35
C SER A 7 11.90 -40.78 -31.74
N ALA A 8 11.53 -39.51 -31.88
CA ALA A 8 12.09 -38.43 -31.08
C ALA A 8 11.08 -38.14 -29.96
N VAL A 9 11.43 -38.53 -28.73
CA VAL A 9 10.70 -38.12 -27.54
C VAL A 9 11.12 -36.68 -27.26
N VAL A 10 10.23 -35.73 -27.52
CA VAL A 10 10.35 -34.36 -27.03
C VAL A 10 9.75 -34.35 -25.63
N LEU A 11 10.62 -34.29 -24.62
CA LEU A 11 10.21 -34.07 -23.24
C LEU A 11 9.91 -32.57 -23.09
N ALA A 12 8.63 -32.19 -23.17
CA ALA A 12 8.20 -30.85 -22.83
C ALA A 12 8.19 -30.70 -21.30
N LEU A 13 9.26 -30.14 -20.75
CA LEU A 13 9.27 -29.62 -19.38
C LEU A 13 8.36 -28.39 -19.33
N LEU A 14 7.10 -28.60 -18.97
CA LEU A 14 6.21 -27.52 -18.52
C LEU A 14 6.71 -27.07 -17.14
N GLY A 15 7.66 -26.13 -17.14
CA GLY A 15 7.95 -25.35 -15.96
C GLY A 15 6.76 -24.42 -15.70
N ALA A 16 5.87 -24.82 -14.79
CA ALA A 16 4.95 -23.88 -14.16
C ALA A 16 5.80 -22.91 -13.34
N GLY A 17 6.21 -21.80 -13.95
CA GLY A 17 6.80 -20.69 -13.21
C GLY A 17 5.74 -20.19 -12.23
N ALA A 18 6.01 -20.28 -10.94
CA ALA A 18 5.23 -19.53 -9.96
C ALA A 18 5.33 -18.06 -10.36
N ALA A 19 4.18 -17.41 -10.60
CA ALA A 19 4.13 -15.97 -10.75
C ALA A 19 4.72 -15.37 -9.48
N GLN A 20 5.92 -14.78 -9.57
CA GLN A 20 6.45 -13.97 -8.49
C GLN A 20 5.60 -12.71 -8.40
N ALA A 21 5.47 -12.12 -7.22
CA ALA A 21 4.77 -10.83 -7.09
C ALA A 21 5.66 -9.70 -7.62
N ALA A 22 5.06 -8.72 -8.30
CA ALA A 22 5.77 -7.57 -8.81
C ALA A 22 6.06 -6.62 -7.65
N THR A 23 7.33 -6.39 -7.34
CA THR A 23 7.73 -5.36 -6.36
C THR A 23 7.96 -4.04 -7.06
N VAL A 24 7.21 -3.01 -6.66
CA VAL A 24 7.38 -1.62 -7.10
C VAL A 24 8.06 -0.84 -5.99
N THR A 25 9.24 -0.29 -6.28
CA THR A 25 9.94 0.63 -5.37
C THR A 25 9.34 2.03 -5.47
N VAL A 26 8.86 2.56 -4.35
CA VAL A 26 8.27 3.90 -4.23
C VAL A 26 9.26 4.81 -3.52
N THR A 27 9.79 5.81 -4.24
CA THR A 27 10.74 6.79 -3.67
C THR A 27 10.16 8.18 -3.50
N SER A 28 8.95 8.40 -4.01
CA SER A 28 8.27 9.68 -3.95
C SER A 28 6.77 9.47 -3.95
N VAL A 29 6.08 10.47 -3.41
CA VAL A 29 4.63 10.54 -3.27
C VAL A 29 4.17 11.90 -3.76
N SER A 30 3.04 11.93 -4.45
CA SER A 30 2.43 13.19 -4.90
C SER A 30 1.71 13.88 -3.75
N ASN A 31 1.59 15.21 -3.82
CA ASN A 31 0.78 16.00 -2.89
C ASN A 31 -0.67 16.18 -3.38
N ALA A 32 -1.03 15.56 -4.50
CA ALA A 32 -2.35 15.64 -5.09
C ALA A 32 -2.80 14.28 -5.65
N PRO A 33 -4.11 14.00 -5.68
CA PRO A 33 -4.65 12.79 -6.28
C PRO A 33 -4.11 12.58 -7.69
N THR A 34 -3.42 11.45 -7.89
CA THR A 34 -2.78 11.09 -9.15
C THR A 34 -3.02 9.61 -9.39
N LEU A 35 -3.63 9.25 -10.52
CA LEU A 35 -3.88 7.85 -10.84
C LEU A 35 -2.57 7.09 -11.02
N ASN A 36 -2.56 5.85 -10.55
CA ASN A 36 -1.43 4.92 -10.59
C ASN A 36 -0.15 5.47 -9.93
N SER A 37 -0.31 6.34 -8.92
CA SER A 37 0.78 6.90 -8.13
C SER A 37 0.33 7.07 -6.69
N TRP A 38 1.27 6.89 -5.75
CA TRP A 38 1.00 7.18 -4.35
C TRP A 38 0.87 8.67 -4.13
N TYR A 39 -0.14 9.10 -3.37
CA TYR A 39 -0.30 10.49 -2.97
C TYR A 39 -0.74 10.61 -1.52
N LEU A 40 -0.31 11.69 -0.87
CA LEU A 40 -0.73 12.06 0.47
C LEU A 40 -2.18 12.57 0.43
N THR A 41 -3.02 12.07 1.33
CA THR A 41 -4.42 12.45 1.46
C THR A 41 -4.85 12.54 2.92
N ASN A 42 -5.97 13.22 3.16
CA ASN A 42 -6.54 13.49 4.49
C ASN A 42 -5.53 13.99 5.53
N TYR A 43 -4.52 14.73 5.09
CA TYR A 43 -3.44 15.22 5.94
C TYR A 43 -3.97 16.35 6.84
N ARG A 44 -3.81 16.16 8.16
CA ARG A 44 -4.24 17.11 9.20
C ARG A 44 -3.07 17.42 10.11
N ASP A 45 -2.56 18.62 9.95
CA ASP A 45 -1.43 19.22 10.64
C ASP A 45 -1.74 20.67 11.04
N VAL A 46 -0.89 21.28 11.87
CA VAL A 46 -0.92 22.72 12.18
C VAL A 46 -0.93 23.60 10.94
N SER A 47 -0.22 23.21 9.88
CA SER A 47 -0.22 23.91 8.57
C SER A 47 -1.57 23.88 7.85
N THR A 48 -2.46 22.96 8.23
CA THR A 48 -3.82 22.80 7.68
C THR A 48 -4.92 23.20 8.67
N GLY A 49 -4.56 23.89 9.76
CA GLY A 49 -5.52 24.44 10.73
C GLY A 49 -5.93 23.52 11.87
N TYR A 50 -5.18 22.44 12.11
CA TYR A 50 -5.40 21.52 13.25
C TYR A 50 -4.41 21.81 14.39
N THR A 51 -4.56 21.14 15.53
CA THR A 51 -3.68 21.34 16.70
C THR A 51 -2.49 20.37 16.73
N SER A 52 -2.62 19.23 16.04
CA SER A 52 -1.57 18.23 15.95
C SER A 52 -0.43 18.70 15.06
N THR A 53 0.81 18.55 15.54
CA THR A 53 1.98 18.50 14.67
C THR A 53 2.04 17.09 14.10
N THR A 54 1.70 16.96 12.83
CA THR A 54 1.62 15.67 12.14
C THR A 54 2.81 15.52 11.21
N PHE A 55 3.36 14.31 11.12
CA PHE A 55 4.37 13.97 10.14
C PHE A 55 3.85 12.87 9.22
N ALA A 56 4.18 12.97 7.93
CA ALA A 56 3.95 11.93 6.93
C ALA A 56 5.06 12.00 5.88
N GLY A 57 5.82 10.91 5.70
CA GLY A 57 6.86 10.86 4.68
C GLY A 57 7.57 9.52 4.60
N ILE A 58 8.27 9.27 3.49
CA ILE A 58 9.18 8.12 3.39
C ILE A 58 10.49 8.50 4.09
N THR A 59 10.89 7.73 5.10
CA THR A 59 12.09 8.02 5.92
C THR A 59 12.94 6.77 6.11
N SER A 60 14.20 6.98 6.49
CA SER A 60 15.12 5.91 6.89
C SER A 60 15.09 5.65 8.40
N ALA A 61 14.10 6.17 9.13
CA ALA A 61 14.11 6.14 10.60
C ALA A 61 13.84 4.74 11.17
N ASN A 62 13.06 3.92 10.45
CA ASN A 62 12.80 2.53 10.78
C ASN A 62 12.50 1.76 9.49
N PRO A 63 13.50 1.34 8.70
CA PRO A 63 13.25 0.61 7.47
C PRO A 63 12.77 -0.83 7.74
N ARG A 64 11.93 -1.37 6.85
CA ARG A 64 11.45 -2.76 6.93
C ARG A 64 12.08 -3.65 5.86
N SER A 65 12.11 -3.20 4.60
CA SER A 65 12.62 -3.97 3.46
C SER A 65 13.53 -3.16 2.55
N GLY A 66 14.62 -2.64 3.10
CA GLY A 66 15.62 -1.88 2.35
C GLY A 66 16.17 -0.74 3.17
N ASN A 67 16.10 0.48 2.64
CA ASN A 67 16.60 1.71 3.25
C ASN A 67 15.49 2.64 3.77
N GLY A 68 14.21 2.38 3.46
CA GLY A 68 13.09 3.23 3.84
C GLY A 68 11.86 2.51 4.41
N SER A 69 10.91 3.32 4.86
CA SER A 69 9.50 2.98 5.08
C SER A 69 8.69 4.28 5.16
N VAL A 70 7.36 4.21 5.05
CA VAL A 70 6.51 5.37 5.31
C VAL A 70 6.37 5.57 6.81
N GLU A 71 6.79 6.71 7.31
CA GLU A 71 6.59 7.16 8.69
C GLU A 71 5.39 8.09 8.79
N MET A 72 4.53 7.85 9.78
CA MET A 72 3.41 8.72 10.13
C MET A 72 3.37 8.97 11.64
N SER A 73 3.14 10.21 12.05
CA SER A 73 2.96 10.55 13.46
C SER A 73 1.97 11.68 13.69
N SER A 74 1.38 11.71 14.88
CA SER A 74 0.52 12.78 15.38
C SER A 74 0.83 13.08 16.84
N THR A 75 0.65 14.33 17.24
CA THR A 75 0.85 14.74 18.65
C THR A 75 -0.43 14.80 19.46
N ASP A 76 -1.60 14.81 18.80
CA ASP A 76 -2.91 14.77 19.45
C ASP A 76 -4.02 14.19 18.54
N ALA A 77 -5.25 14.17 19.07
CA ALA A 77 -6.43 13.57 18.43
C ALA A 77 -6.88 14.27 17.14
N SER A 78 -6.42 15.48 16.85
CA SER A 78 -6.77 16.19 15.62
C SER A 78 -5.94 15.74 14.41
N GLY A 79 -4.80 15.08 14.66
CA GLY A 79 -3.87 14.61 13.64
C GLY A 79 -4.44 13.49 12.78
N LYS A 80 -4.01 13.46 11.51
CA LYS A 80 -4.38 12.42 10.53
C LYS A 80 -3.42 12.48 9.36
N ALA A 81 -3.07 11.32 8.81
CA ALA A 81 -2.33 11.23 7.56
C ALA A 81 -2.66 9.89 6.91
N ASP A 82 -3.00 9.93 5.62
CA ASP A 82 -3.23 8.75 4.81
C ASP A 82 -2.41 8.85 3.51
N TYR A 83 -2.02 7.71 2.95
CA TYR A 83 -1.50 7.60 1.61
C TYR A 83 -2.44 6.73 0.79
N ALA A 84 -2.77 7.19 -0.42
CA ALA A 84 -3.65 6.47 -1.33
C ALA A 84 -2.94 6.17 -2.66
N TYR A 85 -3.27 5.03 -3.23
CA TYR A 85 -2.90 4.61 -4.58
C TYR A 85 -4.18 4.21 -5.31
N THR A 86 -4.67 5.07 -6.19
CA THR A 86 -5.92 4.86 -6.94
C THR A 86 -5.63 4.60 -8.41
N TRP A 87 -6.39 3.69 -9.02
CA TRP A 87 -6.30 3.35 -10.45
C TRP A 87 -7.62 3.57 -11.19
N GLY A 88 -8.70 3.88 -10.48
CA GLY A 88 -10.03 4.08 -11.08
C GLY A 88 -10.68 2.77 -11.52
N PHE A 89 -11.57 2.82 -12.50
CA PHE A 89 -12.27 1.62 -12.99
C PHE A 89 -11.38 0.82 -13.92
N VAL A 90 -11.16 -0.44 -13.56
CA VAL A 90 -10.47 -1.43 -14.37
C VAL A 90 -11.30 -2.70 -14.34
N ASN A 91 -11.62 -3.25 -15.52
CA ASN A 91 -12.33 -4.52 -15.62
C ASN A 91 -11.59 -5.60 -14.81
N ASN A 92 -12.34 -6.43 -14.10
CA ASN A 92 -11.87 -7.52 -13.23
C ASN A 92 -11.16 -7.10 -11.94
N ARG A 93 -10.91 -5.81 -11.68
CA ARG A 93 -10.49 -5.33 -10.35
C ARG A 93 -11.69 -5.12 -9.44
N THR A 94 -12.37 -6.22 -9.13
CA THR A 94 -13.57 -6.24 -8.30
C THR A 94 -13.30 -6.90 -6.97
N LEU A 95 -14.19 -6.68 -6.00
CA LEU A 95 -14.12 -7.26 -4.67
C LEU A 95 -14.06 -8.80 -4.71
N GLY A 96 -14.87 -9.42 -5.58
CA GLY A 96 -14.88 -10.87 -5.75
C GLY A 96 -13.59 -11.45 -6.36
N ASN A 97 -12.75 -10.60 -6.95
CA ASN A 97 -11.48 -11.00 -7.53
C ASN A 97 -10.27 -10.66 -6.65
N VAL A 98 -10.42 -9.95 -5.52
CA VAL A 98 -9.28 -9.70 -4.62
C VAL A 98 -8.75 -11.04 -4.09
N ASN A 99 -7.49 -11.35 -4.40
CA ASN A 99 -6.84 -12.61 -3.99
C ASN A 99 -5.56 -12.40 -3.17
N SER A 100 -5.09 -11.15 -3.08
CA SER A 100 -4.00 -10.77 -2.19
C SER A 100 -4.23 -9.36 -1.67
N ILE A 101 -4.08 -9.16 -0.37
CA ILE A 101 -4.09 -7.84 0.25
C ILE A 101 -3.33 -7.89 1.57
N GLY A 102 -2.53 -6.88 1.84
CA GLY A 102 -1.68 -6.87 3.03
C GLY A 102 -0.72 -5.71 3.09
N PHE A 103 0.01 -5.64 4.18
CA PHE A 103 1.07 -4.67 4.40
C PHE A 103 1.87 -5.04 5.63
N ASP A 104 3.06 -4.49 5.73
CA ASP A 104 3.85 -4.50 6.95
C ASP A 104 3.62 -3.19 7.70
N TRP A 105 3.44 -3.28 9.01
CA TRP A 105 3.29 -2.11 9.86
C TRP A 105 4.08 -2.24 11.15
N PHE A 106 4.42 -1.08 11.71
CA PHE A 106 5.09 -0.97 12.99
C PHE A 106 4.40 0.11 13.81
N ARG A 107 4.16 -0.16 15.09
CA ARG A 107 3.73 0.84 16.06
C ARG A 107 4.86 1.12 17.05
N ALA A 108 5.21 2.39 17.22
CA ALA A 108 6.18 2.83 18.22
C ALA A 108 5.53 3.16 19.58
N PRO A 109 6.36 3.28 20.63
CA PRO A 109 6.27 4.18 21.76
C PRO A 109 5.22 5.28 21.69
N GLY A 110 4.19 5.35 22.53
CA GLY A 110 3.28 6.50 22.49
C GLY A 110 2.33 6.58 23.67
N THR A 111 1.58 7.68 23.75
CA THR A 111 0.49 7.86 24.73
C THR A 111 -0.89 7.60 24.15
N SER A 112 -0.97 7.30 22.85
CA SER A 112 -2.20 6.84 22.20
C SER A 112 -2.65 5.46 22.69
N ALA A 113 -3.96 5.22 22.64
CA ALA A 113 -4.56 3.99 23.15
C ALA A 113 -3.93 2.74 22.51
N GLU A 114 -3.70 1.69 23.31
CA GLU A 114 -2.90 0.51 22.95
C GLU A 114 -3.45 -0.32 21.78
N HIS A 115 -4.73 -0.17 21.46
CA HIS A 115 -5.34 -0.88 20.33
C HIS A 115 -5.11 -0.21 18.96
N LEU A 116 -4.70 1.06 18.93
CA LEU A 116 -4.53 1.83 17.69
C LEU A 116 -3.31 1.37 16.88
N ALA A 117 -3.49 1.09 15.60
CA ALA A 117 -2.41 0.73 14.68
C ALA A 117 -2.74 1.28 13.30
N PRO A 118 -1.75 1.40 12.38
CA PRO A 118 -2.07 1.87 11.05
C PRO A 118 -3.10 0.97 10.36
N ALA A 119 -4.03 1.60 9.65
CA ALA A 119 -5.16 0.93 9.00
C ALA A 119 -4.88 0.73 7.50
N MET A 120 -5.58 -0.22 6.88
CA MET A 120 -5.60 -0.46 5.42
C MET A 120 -7.04 -0.38 4.93
N ARG A 121 -7.25 0.16 3.73
CA ARG A 121 -8.57 0.43 3.17
C ARG A 121 -8.61 0.07 1.69
N LEU A 122 -9.74 -0.48 1.27
CA LEU A 122 -10.10 -0.62 -0.15
C LEU A 122 -11.09 0.47 -0.50
N LEU A 123 -10.75 1.32 -1.48
CA LEU A 123 -11.70 2.25 -2.08
C LEU A 123 -12.62 1.46 -3.01
N TYR A 124 -13.92 1.49 -2.75
CA TYR A 124 -14.90 0.76 -3.54
C TYR A 124 -15.89 1.69 -4.26
N ASP A 125 -16.55 1.10 -5.25
CA ASP A 125 -17.76 1.59 -5.92
C ASP A 125 -18.75 0.41 -5.99
N ALA A 126 -19.89 0.54 -5.31
CA ALA A 126 -20.69 -0.59 -4.84
C ALA A 126 -21.31 -1.40 -5.98
N ASP A 127 -21.91 -0.72 -6.95
CA ASP A 127 -22.54 -1.33 -8.12
C ASP A 127 -21.54 -1.63 -9.26
N GLY A 128 -20.33 -1.08 -9.18
CA GLY A 128 -19.27 -1.26 -10.15
C GLY A 128 -19.50 -0.49 -11.46
N ASN A 129 -20.37 0.51 -11.45
CA ASN A 129 -20.72 1.30 -12.61
C ASN A 129 -19.99 2.65 -12.59
N ALA A 130 -19.07 2.82 -13.54
CA ALA A 130 -18.29 4.05 -13.65
C ALA A 130 -19.09 5.34 -13.89
N ALA A 131 -20.38 5.23 -14.25
CA ALA A 131 -21.28 6.37 -14.41
C ALA A 131 -21.90 6.86 -13.10
N THR A 132 -21.88 6.04 -12.04
CA THR A 132 -22.35 6.38 -10.69
C THR A 132 -21.15 6.62 -9.78
N THR A 133 -21.31 7.52 -8.81
CA THR A 133 -20.24 7.87 -7.86
C THR A 133 -20.74 8.06 -6.44
N GLU A 134 -22.04 7.95 -6.23
CA GLU A 134 -22.68 8.22 -4.93
C GLU A 134 -22.55 7.01 -3.99
N ASP A 135 -22.35 5.82 -4.54
CA ASP A 135 -22.20 4.53 -3.86
C ASP A 135 -20.74 4.14 -3.65
N ARG A 136 -19.90 5.14 -3.35
CA ARG A 136 -18.48 4.95 -3.06
C ARG A 136 -18.20 5.00 -1.57
N GLY A 137 -17.18 4.24 -1.18
CA GLY A 137 -16.75 4.20 0.20
C GLY A 137 -15.46 3.44 0.41
N TYR A 138 -15.20 3.13 1.68
CA TYR A 138 -14.10 2.27 2.09
C TYR A 138 -14.61 0.99 2.74
N LEU A 139 -13.96 -0.11 2.41
CA LEU A 139 -13.83 -1.24 3.33
C LEU A 139 -12.55 -1.04 4.13
N ILE A 140 -12.65 -1.03 5.45
CA ILE A 140 -11.57 -0.61 6.36
C ILE A 140 -11.17 -1.77 7.24
N TRP A 141 -9.90 -2.14 7.18
CA TRP A 141 -9.25 -3.04 8.10
C TRP A 141 -8.53 -2.25 9.19
N GLU A 142 -8.74 -2.65 10.44
CA GLU A 142 -8.01 -2.16 11.59
C GLU A 142 -7.59 -3.32 12.49
N GLN A 143 -6.39 -3.22 13.06
CA GLN A 143 -5.83 -4.28 13.89
C GLN A 143 -6.69 -4.59 15.12
N VAL A 144 -7.37 -3.59 15.70
CA VAL A 144 -8.20 -3.76 16.92
C VAL A 144 -9.30 -4.82 16.77
N TYR A 145 -9.83 -5.00 15.56
CA TYR A 145 -10.85 -6.01 15.27
C TYR A 145 -10.25 -7.35 14.81
N ASN A 146 -8.94 -7.39 14.59
CA ASN A 146 -8.24 -8.47 13.90
C ASN A 146 -7.10 -9.07 14.75
N GLY A 147 -7.13 -8.85 16.07
CA GLY A 147 -6.20 -9.43 17.02
C GLY A 147 -5.47 -8.37 17.86
N THR A 148 -4.39 -8.80 18.52
CA THR A 148 -3.63 -7.93 19.41
C THR A 148 -2.75 -6.94 18.64
N THR A 149 -2.87 -5.66 18.98
CA THR A 149 -1.95 -4.63 18.50
C THR A 149 -0.61 -4.74 19.22
N LEU A 150 0.43 -5.09 18.47
CA LEU A 150 1.80 -5.21 18.97
C LEU A 150 2.55 -3.87 18.81
N GLN A 151 3.50 -3.63 19.71
CA GLN A 151 4.35 -2.43 19.71
C GLN A 151 5.83 -2.84 19.63
N ASN A 152 6.68 -1.96 19.12
CA ASN A 152 8.13 -2.14 19.00
C ASN A 152 8.59 -3.32 18.13
N GLN A 153 7.74 -3.75 17.21
CA GLN A 153 8.10 -4.75 16.22
C GLN A 153 7.31 -4.56 14.94
N TRP A 154 7.90 -5.03 13.85
CA TRP A 154 7.23 -5.12 12.56
C TRP A 154 6.25 -6.29 12.57
N VAL A 155 5.04 -6.03 12.09
CA VAL A 155 3.98 -7.01 11.92
C VAL A 155 3.65 -7.08 10.44
N SER A 156 3.65 -8.29 9.89
CA SER A 156 3.21 -8.56 8.53
C SER A 156 1.77 -9.04 8.57
N SER A 157 0.84 -8.24 8.04
CA SER A 157 -0.58 -8.55 8.04
C SER A 157 -1.05 -9.01 6.66
N SER A 158 -1.65 -10.20 6.63
CA SER A 158 -2.36 -10.76 5.47
C SER A 158 -3.86 -10.62 5.70
N LEU A 159 -4.54 -9.87 4.83
CA LEU A 159 -5.89 -9.37 5.11
C LEU A 159 -7.00 -10.16 4.40
N GLU A 160 -6.66 -11.16 3.59
CA GLU A 160 -7.60 -11.86 2.71
C GLU A 160 -8.76 -12.51 3.49
N ASN A 161 -8.49 -12.95 4.72
CA ASN A 161 -9.46 -13.59 5.62
C ASN A 161 -9.71 -12.78 6.91
N GLN A 162 -9.41 -11.48 6.89
CA GLN A 162 -9.60 -10.59 8.04
C GLN A 162 -10.92 -9.85 7.96
N TYR A 163 -11.32 -9.21 9.06
CA TYR A 163 -12.53 -8.42 9.15
C TYR A 163 -12.32 -6.97 8.71
N PHE A 164 -13.33 -6.47 7.98
CA PHE A 164 -13.42 -5.13 7.44
C PHE A 164 -14.80 -4.55 7.75
N TRP A 165 -14.84 -3.27 8.11
CA TRP A 165 -16.07 -2.51 8.27
C TRP A 165 -16.25 -1.50 7.15
N GLN A 166 -17.48 -1.06 6.89
CA GLN A 166 -17.81 -0.21 5.76
C GLN A 166 -17.97 1.26 6.18
N ARG A 167 -17.36 2.16 5.41
CA ARG A 167 -17.61 3.61 5.45
C ARG A 167 -18.10 4.09 4.09
N GLN A 168 -19.34 4.53 4.02
CA GLN A 168 -19.93 5.13 2.81
C GLN A 168 -19.66 6.63 2.78
N PHE A 169 -19.52 7.19 1.58
CA PHE A 169 -19.29 8.62 1.42
C PHE A 169 -20.56 9.41 1.15
N SER A 170 -21.56 8.83 0.48
CA SER A 170 -22.82 9.50 0.18
C SER A 170 -24.05 8.58 0.35
N PRO A 171 -24.87 8.77 1.40
CA PRO A 171 -24.63 9.67 2.52
C PRO A 171 -23.40 9.22 3.32
N GLY A 172 -22.77 10.16 4.04
CA GLY A 172 -21.62 9.84 4.86
C GLY A 172 -21.99 8.96 6.06
N TYR A 173 -22.03 7.63 5.90
CA TYR A 173 -22.48 6.69 6.92
C TYR A 173 -21.43 5.61 7.25
N THR A 174 -21.36 5.21 8.52
CA THR A 174 -20.46 4.14 9.00
C THR A 174 -21.32 2.94 9.37
N VAL A 175 -21.04 1.80 8.75
CA VAL A 175 -21.64 0.52 9.14
C VAL A 175 -20.77 -0.09 10.23
N GLU A 176 -21.28 -0.06 11.46
CA GLU A 176 -20.58 -0.56 12.65
C GLU A 176 -20.71 -2.09 12.79
N ASP A 177 -20.36 -2.82 11.73
CA ASP A 177 -20.20 -4.27 11.75
C ASP A 177 -18.72 -4.62 11.51
N TYR A 178 -18.07 -5.08 12.57
CA TYR A 178 -16.63 -5.27 12.64
C TYR A 178 -16.20 -6.73 12.49
N ASP A 179 -17.15 -7.64 12.23
CA ASP A 179 -16.91 -9.09 12.11
C ASP A 179 -17.13 -9.61 10.67
N MET A 180 -17.08 -8.70 9.68
CA MET A 180 -17.36 -8.99 8.27
C MET A 180 -16.09 -9.19 7.45
N THR A 181 -15.87 -10.37 6.88
CA THR A 181 -14.74 -10.61 5.96
C THR A 181 -15.00 -10.04 4.57
N LEU A 182 -13.95 -9.88 3.75
CA LEU A 182 -14.11 -9.53 2.33
C LEU A 182 -15.04 -10.51 1.58
N ALA A 183 -15.00 -11.79 1.92
CA ALA A 183 -15.88 -12.81 1.35
C ALA A 183 -17.35 -12.59 1.75
N ASN A 184 -17.62 -12.15 2.98
CA ASN A 184 -18.99 -11.81 3.40
C ASN A 184 -19.53 -10.63 2.57
N TRP A 185 -18.75 -9.56 2.46
CA TRP A 185 -19.10 -8.40 1.62
C TRP A 185 -19.30 -8.80 0.14
N ALA A 186 -18.40 -9.60 -0.42
CA ALA A 186 -18.50 -10.08 -1.81
C ALA A 186 -19.74 -10.97 -2.05
N SER A 187 -20.18 -11.71 -1.04
CA SER A 187 -21.39 -12.54 -1.14
C SER A 187 -22.70 -11.75 -1.07
N GLY A 188 -22.62 -10.44 -0.78
CA GLY A 188 -23.78 -9.60 -0.50
C GLY A 188 -24.43 -9.88 0.85
N MET A 189 -23.68 -10.44 1.79
CA MET A 189 -24.16 -10.67 3.15
C MET A 189 -24.53 -9.33 3.80
N ALA A 190 -25.72 -9.27 4.40
CA ALA A 190 -26.17 -8.10 5.12
C ALA A 190 -25.41 -7.97 6.46
N PRO A 191 -24.89 -6.79 6.80
CA PRO A 191 -24.23 -6.55 8.08
C PRO A 191 -25.25 -6.59 9.23
N ASN A 192 -24.82 -7.09 10.39
CA ASN A 192 -25.56 -7.07 11.64
C ASN A 192 -25.37 -5.75 12.41
N ALA A 193 -25.39 -4.62 11.69
CA ALA A 193 -25.23 -3.31 12.29
C ALA A 193 -26.54 -2.83 12.93
N GLN A 194 -26.48 -2.35 14.17
CA GLN A 194 -27.60 -1.60 14.76
C GLN A 194 -27.84 -0.33 13.92
N ASN A 195 -29.04 -0.23 13.33
CA ASN A 195 -29.47 0.80 12.36
C ASN A 195 -29.11 0.50 10.89
N VAL A 196 -29.81 -0.46 10.29
CA VAL A 196 -29.73 -0.87 8.87
C VAL A 196 -30.20 0.20 7.86
N ALA A 197 -30.07 1.48 8.18
CA ALA A 197 -30.42 2.56 7.28
C ALA A 197 -29.44 2.58 6.09
N SER A 198 -29.93 2.15 4.92
CA SER A 198 -29.33 2.29 3.58
C SER A 198 -27.81 2.11 3.54
N TYR A 199 -27.32 0.89 3.76
CA TYR A 199 -25.92 0.62 3.48
C TYR A 199 -25.67 0.35 1.99
N ASP A 200 -24.46 0.65 1.52
CA ASP A 200 -24.03 0.27 0.18
C ASP A 200 -23.99 -1.25 0.09
N GLN A 201 -24.92 -1.83 -0.67
CA GLN A 201 -24.98 -3.26 -0.89
C GLN A 201 -23.81 -3.69 -1.77
N LEU A 202 -22.80 -4.30 -1.15
CA LEU A 202 -21.64 -4.82 -1.87
C LEU A 202 -21.92 -6.19 -2.46
N SER A 203 -21.10 -6.57 -3.44
CA SER A 203 -21.15 -7.88 -4.09
C SER A 203 -19.79 -8.22 -4.74
N ALA A 204 -19.70 -9.38 -5.36
CA ALA A 204 -18.50 -9.80 -6.09
C ALA A 204 -18.16 -8.86 -7.27
N SER A 205 -19.14 -8.11 -7.80
CA SER A 205 -18.95 -7.15 -8.88
C SER A 205 -18.59 -5.74 -8.41
N THR A 206 -18.66 -5.44 -7.10
CA THR A 206 -18.22 -4.16 -6.53
C THR A 206 -16.81 -3.84 -7.03
N ALA A 207 -16.64 -2.69 -7.68
CA ALA A 207 -15.36 -2.30 -8.23
C ALA A 207 -14.43 -1.83 -7.11
N ILE A 208 -13.16 -2.22 -7.16
CA ILE A 208 -12.10 -1.70 -6.28
C ILE A 208 -11.30 -0.70 -7.09
N LEU A 209 -11.30 0.55 -6.63
CA LEU A 209 -10.74 1.70 -7.33
C LEU A 209 -9.33 2.08 -6.85
N GLY A 210 -8.92 1.54 -5.70
CA GLY A 210 -7.66 1.88 -5.06
C GLY A 210 -7.47 1.21 -3.71
N ILE A 211 -6.25 1.38 -3.18
CA ILE A 211 -5.93 1.11 -1.78
C ILE A 211 -5.51 2.38 -1.06
N GLU A 212 -5.75 2.43 0.24
CA GLU A 212 -5.28 3.51 1.11
C GLU A 212 -4.80 2.92 2.43
N PHE A 213 -3.74 3.48 2.99
CA PHE A 213 -3.36 3.20 4.37
C PHE A 213 -3.15 4.49 5.15
N GLY A 214 -3.19 4.43 6.47
CA GLY A 214 -2.83 5.59 7.26
C GLY A 214 -3.19 5.49 8.73
N ILE A 215 -3.07 6.64 9.40
CA ILE A 215 -3.39 6.82 10.81
C ILE A 215 -4.67 7.66 10.94
N GLY A 216 -5.44 7.40 12.00
CA GLY A 216 -6.76 8.00 12.20
C GLY A 216 -6.74 9.32 12.98
N SER A 217 -7.82 10.08 12.83
CA SER A 217 -8.18 11.15 13.76
C SER A 217 -8.99 10.61 14.94
N GLY A 218 -9.07 11.36 16.03
CA GLY A 218 -9.69 10.93 17.30
C GLY A 218 -8.73 10.16 18.21
N TRP A 219 -7.49 9.95 17.76
CA TRP A 219 -6.47 9.22 18.50
C TRP A 219 -5.83 10.15 19.54
N ALA A 220 -6.42 10.21 20.74
CA ALA A 220 -5.86 11.00 21.84
C ALA A 220 -4.42 10.58 22.16
N GLY A 221 -3.58 11.54 22.53
CA GLY A 221 -2.15 11.31 22.81
C GLY A 221 -1.27 11.31 21.56
N THR A 222 -0.04 10.85 21.72
CA THR A 222 0.95 10.79 20.65
C THR A 222 0.94 9.42 19.98
N PHE A 223 1.00 9.41 18.66
CA PHE A 223 1.15 8.20 17.85
C PHE A 223 2.34 8.36 16.92
N ARG A 224 3.11 7.29 16.75
CA ARG A 224 4.10 7.17 15.68
C ARG A 224 4.08 5.74 15.16
N GLY A 225 3.99 5.59 13.86
CA GLY A 225 3.97 4.29 13.19
C GLY A 225 4.68 4.33 11.85
N PHE A 226 4.96 3.14 11.35
CA PHE A 226 5.60 2.95 10.05
C PHE A 226 4.83 1.92 9.23
N ILE A 227 4.87 2.05 7.92
CA ILE A 227 4.26 1.14 6.95
C ILE A 227 5.24 0.85 5.83
N ASP A 228 5.27 -0.40 5.39
CA ASP A 228 6.00 -0.84 4.21
C ASP A 228 5.29 -2.01 3.52
N ASN A 229 5.78 -2.45 2.36
CA ASN A 229 5.31 -3.63 1.65
C ASN A 229 3.78 -3.70 1.46
N ALA A 230 3.13 -2.57 1.14
CA ALA A 230 1.70 -2.55 0.88
C ALA A 230 1.40 -3.38 -0.37
N ARG A 231 0.49 -4.35 -0.30
CA ARG A 231 0.22 -5.28 -1.39
C ARG A 231 -1.25 -5.37 -1.75
N ILE A 232 -1.52 -5.57 -3.04
CA ILE A 232 -2.83 -5.82 -3.60
C ILE A 232 -2.70 -6.75 -4.81
N GLY A 233 -3.61 -7.70 -4.95
CA GLY A 233 -3.67 -8.63 -6.07
C GLY A 233 -5.11 -8.98 -6.43
N PHE A 234 -5.32 -9.22 -7.72
CA PHE A 234 -6.59 -9.65 -8.28
C PHE A 234 -6.43 -10.99 -9.01
N ALA A 235 -7.45 -11.83 -8.99
CA ALA A 235 -7.46 -13.10 -9.68
C ALA A 235 -7.24 -12.90 -11.19
N GLY A 236 -6.25 -13.60 -11.74
CA GLY A 236 -5.83 -13.44 -13.14
C GLY A 236 -4.80 -12.32 -13.37
N GLU A 237 -4.42 -11.56 -12.34
CA GLU A 237 -3.33 -10.59 -12.36
C GLU A 237 -2.20 -11.02 -11.40
N GLU A 238 -0.99 -10.51 -11.64
CA GLU A 238 0.12 -10.63 -10.70
C GLU A 238 -0.11 -9.67 -9.52
N ALA A 239 0.06 -10.16 -8.29
CA ALA A 239 -0.03 -9.29 -7.12
C ALA A 239 1.11 -8.26 -7.15
N THR A 240 0.79 -7.02 -6.81
CA THR A 240 1.76 -5.92 -6.71
C THR A 240 2.06 -5.64 -5.25
N THR A 241 3.35 -5.53 -4.92
CA THR A 241 3.85 -5.09 -3.60
C THR A 241 4.57 -3.76 -3.77
N PHE A 242 4.18 -2.75 -3.01
CA PHE A 242 4.81 -1.44 -2.95
C PHE A 242 5.78 -1.39 -1.76
N ASN A 243 7.07 -1.32 -2.07
CA ASN A 243 8.15 -1.18 -1.09
C ASN A 243 8.63 0.28 -1.08
N PHE A 244 8.67 0.91 0.09
CA PHE A 244 8.92 2.36 0.22
C PHE A 244 10.37 2.65 0.59
N GLU A 245 11.05 3.41 -0.26
CA GLU A 245 12.50 3.63 -0.13
C GLU A 245 12.83 5.12 -0.13
N THR A 246 13.81 5.51 0.68
CA THR A 246 14.39 6.84 0.52
C THR A 246 15.13 6.92 -0.81
N ALA A 247 14.97 8.04 -1.51
CA ALA A 247 15.74 8.29 -2.72
C ALA A 247 17.23 8.20 -2.38
N ALA A 248 17.98 7.44 -3.18
CA ALA A 248 19.43 7.34 -3.02
C ALA A 248 20.02 8.77 -3.00
N SER A 249 20.81 9.09 -1.97
CA SER A 249 21.61 10.31 -2.05
C SER A 249 22.45 10.21 -3.31
N GLN A 250 22.44 11.24 -4.14
CA GLN A 250 23.37 11.28 -5.27
C GLN A 250 24.76 11.27 -4.69
N VAL A 251 25.39 10.09 -4.64
CA VAL A 251 26.80 9.96 -4.27
C VAL A 251 27.54 10.72 -5.36
N PRO A 252 28.22 11.84 -5.04
CA PRO A 252 29.02 12.54 -6.02
C PRO A 252 29.99 11.53 -6.63
N GLU A 253 30.06 11.48 -7.96
CA GLU A 253 30.90 10.50 -8.67
C GLU A 253 32.27 10.45 -7.99
N PRO A 254 32.81 9.25 -7.70
CA PRO A 254 34.01 9.14 -6.90
C PRO A 254 35.10 10.03 -7.51
N ALA A 255 35.71 10.89 -6.69
CA ALA A 255 36.86 11.70 -7.11
C ALA A 255 37.97 10.85 -7.74
N SER A 256 37.95 9.53 -7.52
CA SER A 256 38.69 8.48 -8.23
C SER A 256 38.62 8.58 -9.76
N LEU A 257 37.47 8.90 -10.35
CA LEU A 257 37.33 9.06 -11.81
C LEU A 257 37.98 10.36 -12.29
N ALA A 258 37.83 11.44 -11.53
CA ALA A 258 38.52 12.70 -11.79
C ALA A 258 40.05 12.55 -11.64
N LEU A 259 40.51 11.83 -10.61
CA LEU A 259 41.92 11.53 -10.37
C LEU A 259 42.50 10.57 -11.44
N LEU A 260 41.73 9.59 -11.89
CA LEU A 260 42.11 8.71 -13.00
C LEU A 260 42.23 9.51 -14.30
N GLY A 261 41.27 10.41 -14.57
CA GLY A 261 41.29 11.31 -15.73
C GLY A 261 42.48 12.26 -15.70
N LEU A 262 42.74 12.91 -14.56
CA LEU A 262 43.90 13.79 -14.37
C LEU A 262 45.23 13.02 -14.44
N GLY A 263 45.28 11.80 -13.91
CA GLY A 263 46.43 10.90 -13.99
C GLY A 263 46.74 10.52 -15.44
N ALA A 264 45.71 10.14 -16.23
CA ALA A 264 45.86 9.82 -17.64
C ALA A 264 46.31 11.02 -18.47
N LEU A 265 45.75 12.21 -18.22
CA LEU A 265 46.17 13.46 -18.86
C LEU A 265 47.61 13.83 -18.50
N GLY A 266 48.01 13.67 -17.23
CA GLY A 266 49.36 13.89 -16.76
C GLY A 266 50.38 12.95 -17.43
N PHE A 267 50.04 11.66 -17.57
CA PHE A 267 50.87 10.69 -18.30
C PHE A 267 51.00 11.01 -19.79
N ALA A 268 49.91 11.41 -20.44
CA ALA A 268 49.92 11.80 -21.85
C ALA A 268 50.76 13.07 -22.08
N ALA A 269 50.65 14.07 -21.20
CA ALA A 269 51.44 15.30 -21.24
C ALA A 269 52.95 15.02 -21.03
N ARG A 270 53.29 14.11 -20.10
CA ARG A 270 54.68 13.69 -19.86
C ARG A 270 55.30 13.01 -21.09
N ARG A 271 54.56 12.13 -21.77
CA ARG A 271 55.03 11.46 -23.00
C ARG A 271 55.29 12.42 -24.16
N ARG A 272 54.54 13.52 -24.27
CA ARG A 272 54.75 14.53 -25.33
C ARG A 272 56.01 15.36 -25.15
N LYS A 273 56.52 15.53 -23.91
CA LYS A 273 57.75 16.27 -23.64
C LYS A 273 59.05 15.45 -23.80
N GLN A 274 58.94 14.13 -23.98
CA GLN A 274 60.08 13.21 -24.11
C GLN A 274 60.38 12.82 -25.57
N LYS A 275 59.67 13.41 -26.54
CA LYS A 275 60.01 13.37 -27.96
C LYS A 275 60.51 14.75 -28.36
#